data_AF-A0A7R8WHG3-F1
#
_entry.id   AF-A0A7R8WHG3-F1
#
_cell.length_a   1.000
_cell.length_b   1.000
_cell.length_c   1.000
_cell.angle_alpha   90.00
_cell.angle_beta   90.00
_cell.angle_gamma   90.00
#
_symmetry.space_group_name_H-M   'P 1'
#
loop_
_entity.id
_entity.type
_entity.pdbx_description
1 polymer ?
#
loop_
_entity_poly.entity_id
_entity_poly.type
_entity_poly.pdbx_seq_one_letter_code
_entity_poly.pdbx_strand_id
1 'polypeptide(L)'
;MGLPGFSHLGHGQLLPKRLGFVEGSESFEMWRVPPVHPMTRAYLFNITNVDDVWHRSAKPIVQEVGPYTYIETWEREILGWHSDGTFTYRNKKVFKFAPELSSGSEDDVISAVYVPMMVIGFLECVDGRSSAVMQYDDWSPFCRSRDGLSATNYRFAWYRWHRCSDFILQ
;
A
#
# COMPACT_ATOMS: atom_id res chain seq x y z
N MET A 1 65.89 10.99 24.02
CA MET A 1 64.92 10.76 22.93
C MET A 1 63.56 10.53 23.57
N GLY A 2 62.71 11.55 23.60
CA GLY A 2 61.32 11.47 24.05
C GLY A 2 60.50 12.38 23.15
N LEU A 3 59.48 11.83 22.48
CA LEU A 3 58.68 12.55 21.49
C LEU A 3 57.67 13.47 22.21
N PRO A 4 57.46 14.72 21.75
CA PRO A 4 56.54 15.64 22.40
C PRO A 4 55.11 15.49 21.86
N GLY A 5 54.15 15.42 22.79
CA GLY A 5 52.89 16.19 22.71
C GLY A 5 51.88 15.81 21.63
N PHE A 6 51.07 14.79 21.90
CA PHE A 6 49.75 14.63 21.27
C PHE A 6 48.66 14.83 22.32
N SER A 7 48.39 16.08 22.68
CA SER A 7 47.35 16.44 23.66
C SER A 7 46.51 17.63 23.18
N HIS A 8 46.05 17.63 21.93
CA HIS A 8 45.08 18.61 21.41
C HIS A 8 44.17 18.01 20.33
N LEU A 9 43.45 16.95 20.63
CA LEU A 9 42.25 16.61 19.86
C LEU A 9 41.13 16.30 20.85
N GLY A 10 40.56 17.38 21.40
CA GLY A 10 39.21 17.32 21.94
C GLY A 10 38.27 17.01 20.79
N HIS A 11 37.98 15.73 20.58
CA HIS A 11 36.92 15.25 19.70
C HIS A 11 35.53 15.53 20.32
N GLY A 12 35.26 16.79 20.63
CA GLY A 12 33.90 17.30 20.77
C GLY A 12 33.44 17.67 19.36
N GLN A 13 33.03 16.66 18.60
CA GLN A 13 32.57 16.84 17.22
C GLN A 13 31.35 17.75 17.23
N LEU A 14 31.57 19.02 16.90
CA LEU A 14 30.55 20.02 16.62
C LEU A 14 29.77 19.53 15.39
N LEU A 15 28.72 18.75 15.61
CA LEU A 15 27.69 18.59 14.60
C LEU A 15 27.16 20.00 14.33
N PRO A 16 27.34 20.56 13.12
CA PRO A 16 26.84 21.90 12.83
C PRO A 16 25.35 21.93 13.16
N LYS A 17 24.89 23.00 13.84
CA LYS A 17 23.49 23.26 14.22
C LYS A 17 22.45 23.09 13.08
N ARG A 18 22.91 22.84 11.85
CA ARG A 18 22.15 22.54 10.65
C ARG A 18 21.60 21.11 10.60
N LEU A 19 22.20 20.15 11.32
CA LEU A 19 21.84 18.72 11.26
C LEU A 19 20.81 18.26 12.31
N GLY A 20 20.53 19.08 13.32
CA GLY A 20 19.54 18.73 14.35
C GLY A 20 18.10 18.93 13.86
N PHE A 21 17.15 18.15 14.37
CA PHE A 21 15.71 18.39 14.16
C PHE A 21 15.20 19.53 15.03
N VAL A 22 15.80 20.71 14.84
CA VAL A 22 15.41 21.94 15.52
C VAL A 22 14.58 22.77 14.56
N GLU A 23 13.52 23.39 15.06
CA GLU A 23 12.68 24.30 14.28
C GLU A 23 13.53 25.39 13.62
N GLY A 24 13.32 25.60 12.31
CA GLY A 24 14.10 26.54 11.49
C GLY A 24 15.47 26.04 11.03
N SER A 25 15.89 24.83 11.38
CA SER A 25 17.07 24.21 10.79
C SER A 25 16.80 23.68 9.37
N GLU A 26 17.82 23.71 8.54
CA GLU A 26 17.74 23.29 7.14
C GLU A 26 17.37 21.80 7.00
N SER A 27 17.98 20.93 7.82
CA SER A 27 17.67 19.50 7.82
C SER A 27 16.25 19.22 8.33
N PHE A 28 15.73 20.00 9.27
CA PHE A 28 14.34 19.89 9.71
C PHE A 28 13.37 20.26 8.59
N GLU A 29 13.61 21.35 7.87
CA GLU A 29 12.75 21.76 6.76
C GLU A 29 12.77 20.77 5.60
N MET A 30 13.95 20.26 5.21
CA MET A 30 14.06 19.20 4.20
C MET A 30 13.33 17.91 4.61
N TRP A 31 13.32 17.59 5.90
CA TRP A 31 12.58 16.44 6.41
C TRP A 31 11.07 16.71 6.49
N ARG A 32 10.68 17.93 6.84
CA ARG A 32 9.28 18.37 6.96
C ARG A 32 8.60 18.40 5.60
N VAL A 33 9.24 19.03 4.61
CA VAL A 33 8.78 19.16 3.23
C VAL A 33 9.94 18.81 2.29
N PRO A 34 10.14 17.53 1.97
CA PRO A 34 11.21 17.14 1.06
C PRO A 34 10.99 17.76 -0.34
N PRO A 35 12.05 18.31 -0.96
CA PRO A 35 11.96 18.93 -2.28
C PRO A 35 11.86 17.92 -3.43
N VAL A 36 11.95 16.63 -3.12
CA VAL A 36 11.87 15.54 -4.09
C VAL A 36 10.45 15.01 -4.16
N HIS A 37 9.97 14.77 -5.37
CA HIS A 37 8.66 14.19 -5.64
C HIS A 37 8.85 12.77 -6.17
N PRO A 38 8.72 11.73 -5.32
CA PRO A 38 8.82 10.36 -5.79
C PRO A 38 7.66 10.04 -6.74
N MET A 39 7.90 9.11 -7.65
CA MET A 39 6.90 8.60 -8.58
C MET A 39 6.62 7.14 -8.26
N THR A 40 5.35 6.80 -8.06
CA THR A 40 4.89 5.42 -7.89
C THR A 40 4.24 4.95 -9.18
N ARG A 41 4.69 3.81 -9.68
CA ARG A 41 4.17 3.18 -10.90
C ARG A 41 3.46 1.89 -10.51
N ALA A 42 2.16 1.84 -10.74
CA ALA A 42 1.36 0.65 -10.50
C ALA A 42 1.19 -0.15 -11.80
N TYR A 43 1.38 -1.45 -11.71
CA TYR A 43 1.10 -2.43 -12.76
C TYR A 43 0.01 -3.35 -12.25
N LEU A 44 -1.07 -3.47 -13.01
CA LEU A 44 -2.27 -4.19 -12.62
C LEU A 44 -2.46 -5.40 -13.52
N PHE A 45 -3.00 -6.49 -12.97
CA PHE A 45 -3.31 -7.69 -13.74
C PHE A 45 -4.81 -7.74 -14.03
N ASN A 46 -5.17 -7.43 -15.26
CA ASN A 46 -6.53 -7.54 -15.76
C ASN A 46 -6.86 -8.98 -16.13
N ILE A 47 -8.00 -9.49 -15.65
CA ILE A 47 -8.46 -10.84 -15.99
C ILE A 47 -9.41 -10.76 -17.17
N THR A 48 -9.05 -11.43 -18.27
CA THR A 48 -9.79 -11.33 -19.53
C THR A 48 -10.93 -12.34 -19.62
N ASN A 49 -10.89 -13.42 -18.84
CA ASN A 49 -11.87 -14.52 -18.88
C ASN A 49 -12.67 -14.64 -17.57
N VAL A 50 -13.15 -13.52 -17.03
CA VAL A 50 -13.86 -13.46 -15.75
C VAL A 50 -15.03 -14.45 -15.69
N ASP A 51 -15.85 -14.51 -16.74
CA ASP A 51 -17.03 -15.39 -16.80
C ASP A 51 -16.65 -16.88 -16.78
N ASP A 52 -15.58 -17.28 -17.47
CA ASP A 52 -15.13 -18.68 -17.48
C ASP A 52 -14.53 -19.08 -16.12
N VAL A 53 -13.78 -18.18 -15.50
CA VAL A 53 -13.24 -18.40 -14.15
C VAL A 53 -14.39 -18.57 -13.15
N TRP A 54 -15.42 -17.74 -13.28
CA TRP A 54 -16.57 -17.73 -12.38
C TRP A 54 -17.52 -18.92 -12.60
N HIS A 55 -17.95 -19.17 -13.83
CA HIS A 55 -18.98 -20.19 -14.11
C HIS A 55 -18.41 -21.58 -14.36
N ARG A 56 -17.17 -21.68 -14.84
CA ARG A 56 -16.59 -22.95 -15.31
C ARG A 56 -15.38 -23.40 -14.48
N SER A 57 -15.05 -22.67 -13.41
CA SER A 57 -13.85 -22.89 -12.62
C SER A 57 -12.58 -22.95 -13.50
N ALA A 58 -12.57 -22.17 -14.57
CA ALA A 58 -11.43 -22.13 -15.49
C ALA A 58 -10.23 -21.41 -14.84
N LYS A 59 -9.03 -21.70 -15.33
CA LYS A 59 -7.83 -20.97 -14.91
C LYS A 59 -7.92 -19.50 -15.36
N PRO A 60 -7.63 -18.52 -14.48
CA PRO A 60 -7.63 -17.11 -14.89
C PRO A 60 -6.51 -16.83 -15.88
N ILE A 61 -6.87 -16.09 -16.94
CA ILE A 61 -5.97 -15.52 -17.94
C ILE A 61 -5.80 -14.07 -17.56
N VAL A 62 -4.57 -13.70 -17.23
CA VAL A 62 -4.20 -12.35 -16.78
C VAL A 62 -3.41 -11.63 -17.87
N GLN A 63 -3.67 -10.34 -17.99
CA GLN A 63 -2.94 -9.40 -18.82
C GLN A 63 -2.43 -8.27 -17.94
N GLU A 64 -1.13 -8.00 -17.97
CA GLU A 64 -0.56 -6.84 -17.29
C GLU A 64 -0.97 -5.54 -18.01
N VAL A 65 -1.42 -4.56 -17.24
CA VAL A 65 -1.85 -3.24 -17.70
C VAL A 65 -1.16 -2.19 -16.84
N GLY A 66 -0.51 -1.23 -17.50
CA GLY A 66 0.20 -0.14 -16.84
C GLY A 66 1.41 0.36 -17.65
N PRO A 67 2.23 1.23 -17.05
CA PRO A 67 2.08 1.76 -15.70
C PRO A 67 0.94 2.78 -15.56
N TYR A 68 0.31 2.80 -14.38
CA TYR A 68 -0.43 3.97 -13.89
C TYR A 68 0.47 4.72 -12.91
N THR A 69 0.88 5.92 -13.27
CA THR A 69 1.91 6.68 -12.57
C THR A 69 1.29 7.76 -11.71
N TYR A 70 1.72 7.83 -10.45
CA TYR A 70 1.33 8.84 -9.49
C TYR A 70 2.56 9.58 -8.97
N ILE A 71 2.49 10.90 -8.94
CA ILE A 71 3.50 11.76 -8.34
C ILE A 71 3.12 11.97 -6.88
N GLU A 72 4.03 11.65 -5.99
CA GLU A 72 3.86 11.77 -4.55
C GLU A 72 4.36 13.10 -4.03
N THR A 73 3.57 13.72 -3.16
CA THR A 73 3.97 14.88 -2.36
C THR A 73 3.87 14.51 -0.90
N TRP A 74 4.98 14.64 -0.17
CA TRP A 74 5.06 14.32 1.25
C TRP A 74 5.17 15.60 2.07
N GLU A 75 4.41 15.68 3.15
CA GLU A 75 4.44 16.77 4.10
C GLU A 75 4.30 16.17 5.50
N ARG A 76 5.16 16.61 6.43
CA ARG A 76 5.08 16.22 7.84
C ARG A 76 4.57 17.40 8.64
N GLU A 77 3.31 17.34 9.03
CA GLU A 77 2.68 18.35 9.86
C GLU A 77 3.10 18.15 11.32
N ILE A 78 3.59 19.20 11.98
CA ILE A 78 3.96 19.14 13.39
C ILE A 78 2.72 19.40 14.23
N LEU A 79 2.36 18.45 15.08
CA LEU A 79 1.17 18.54 15.94
C LEU A 79 1.48 19.20 17.29
N GLY A 80 2.73 19.13 17.76
CA GLY A 80 3.15 19.76 19.00
C GLY A 80 4.55 19.36 19.43
N TRP A 81 5.21 20.25 20.16
CA TRP A 81 6.53 20.04 20.77
C TRP A 81 6.39 19.64 22.24
N HIS A 82 7.24 18.73 22.67
CA HIS A 82 7.29 18.22 24.03
C HIS A 82 8.49 18.79 24.78
N SER A 83 8.40 18.84 26.11
CA SER A 83 9.46 19.40 26.97
C SER A 83 10.74 18.56 27.02
N ASP A 84 10.69 17.31 26.56
CA ASP A 84 11.84 16.40 26.45
C ASP A 84 12.64 16.59 25.16
N GLY A 85 12.29 17.59 24.34
CA GLY A 85 12.93 17.87 23.06
C GLY A 85 12.44 17.00 21.91
N THR A 86 11.37 16.23 22.11
CA THR A 86 10.68 15.52 21.03
C THR A 86 9.50 16.33 20.49
N PHE A 87 8.94 15.89 19.37
CA PHE A 87 7.73 16.47 18.82
C PHE A 87 6.87 15.38 18.17
N THR A 88 5.56 15.59 18.17
CA THR A 88 4.62 14.72 17.47
C THR A 88 4.37 15.28 16.08
N TYR A 89 4.34 14.41 15.08
CA TYR A 89 4.07 14.79 13.70
C TYR A 89 3.06 13.84 13.04
N ARG A 90 2.43 14.31 11.97
CA ARG A 90 1.55 13.54 11.10
C ARG A 90 2.13 13.53 9.69
N ASN A 91 2.31 12.33 9.13
CA ASN A 91 2.69 12.18 7.73
C ASN A 91 1.46 12.37 6.85
N LYS A 92 1.49 13.38 5.98
CA LYS A 92 0.52 13.62 4.93
C LYS A 92 1.17 13.27 3.59
N LYS A 93 0.63 12.25 2.92
CA LYS A 93 1.03 11.86 1.57
C LYS A 93 -0.11 12.17 0.62
N VAL A 94 0.18 12.88 -0.45
CA VAL A 94 -0.78 13.17 -1.52
C VAL A 94 -0.25 12.55 -2.80
N PHE A 95 -1.11 11.79 -3.47
CA PHE A 95 -0.82 11.14 -4.74
C PHE A 95 -1.57 11.91 -5.83
N LYS A 96 -0.86 12.38 -6.85
CA LYS A 96 -1.44 13.05 -8.01
C LYS A 96 -1.21 12.20 -9.25
N PHE A 97 -2.28 11.84 -9.95
CA PHE A 97 -2.19 11.07 -11.18
C PHE A 97 -1.43 11.85 -12.26
N ALA A 98 -0.51 11.18 -12.94
CA ALA A 98 0.33 11.72 -14.01
C ALA A 98 -0.05 11.03 -15.34
N PRO A 99 -1.04 11.55 -16.09
CA PRO A 99 -1.51 10.92 -17.34
C PRO A 99 -0.41 10.82 -18.40
N GLU A 100 0.51 11.78 -18.45
CA GLU A 100 1.63 11.82 -19.40
C GLU A 100 2.70 10.76 -19.16
N LEU A 101 2.75 10.21 -17.94
CA LEU A 101 3.65 9.11 -17.56
C LEU A 101 2.91 7.77 -17.44
N SER A 102 1.64 7.72 -17.82
CA SER A 102 0.76 6.56 -17.68
C SER A 102 0.39 5.99 -19.05
N SER A 103 0.20 4.67 -19.12
CA SER A 103 -0.25 4.00 -20.35
C SER A 103 -1.75 4.11 -20.59
N GLY A 104 -2.52 4.46 -19.55
CA GLY A 104 -3.99 4.45 -19.54
C GLY A 104 -4.57 5.58 -18.70
N SER A 105 -5.90 5.63 -18.61
CA SER A 105 -6.64 6.61 -17.80
C SER A 105 -6.86 6.10 -16.38
N GLU A 106 -6.98 7.01 -15.41
CA GLU A 106 -7.38 6.65 -14.04
C GLU A 106 -8.80 6.03 -14.00
N ASP A 107 -9.62 6.28 -15.04
CA ASP A 107 -10.97 5.70 -15.19
C ASP A 107 -10.98 4.34 -15.92
N ASP A 108 -9.81 3.75 -16.20
CA ASP A 108 -9.73 2.46 -16.86
C ASP A 108 -10.33 1.36 -15.99
N VAL A 109 -11.21 0.56 -16.60
CA VAL A 109 -11.90 -0.53 -15.91
C VAL A 109 -11.03 -1.78 -15.95
N ILE A 110 -10.67 -2.28 -14.77
CA ILE A 110 -9.85 -3.48 -14.62
C ILE A 110 -10.59 -4.53 -13.80
N SER A 111 -10.62 -5.74 -14.32
CA SER A 111 -11.19 -6.91 -13.64
C SER A 111 -10.11 -7.57 -12.79
N ALA A 112 -10.20 -7.44 -11.47
CA ALA A 112 -9.24 -7.98 -10.52
C ALA A 112 -9.93 -8.58 -9.29
N VAL A 113 -9.22 -9.46 -8.58
CA VAL A 113 -9.80 -10.24 -7.48
C VAL A 113 -10.18 -9.31 -6.33
N TYR A 114 -11.36 -9.50 -5.74
CA TYR A 114 -11.75 -8.75 -4.55
C TYR A 114 -11.07 -9.34 -3.30
N VAL A 115 -9.92 -8.78 -2.96
CA VAL A 115 -9.07 -9.24 -1.86
C VAL A 115 -9.80 -9.29 -0.50
N PRO A 116 -10.63 -8.30 -0.10
CA PRO A 116 -11.32 -8.36 1.19
C PRO A 116 -12.20 -9.62 1.35
N MET A 117 -12.92 -10.02 0.30
CA MET A 117 -13.73 -11.24 0.37
C MET A 117 -12.88 -12.50 0.41
N MET A 118 -11.74 -12.52 -0.28
CA MET A 118 -10.81 -13.64 -0.14
C MET A 118 -10.29 -13.79 1.29
N VAL A 119 -9.97 -12.67 1.95
CA VAL A 119 -9.50 -12.68 3.34
C VAL A 119 -10.59 -13.17 4.28
N ILE A 120 -11.83 -12.68 4.15
CA ILE A 120 -12.95 -13.12 4.99
C ILE A 120 -13.21 -14.63 4.81
N GLY A 121 -13.32 -15.09 3.56
CA GLY A 121 -13.54 -16.51 3.28
C GLY A 121 -12.40 -17.40 3.80
N PHE A 122 -11.16 -16.91 3.74
CA PHE A 122 -10.01 -17.61 4.33
C PHE A 122 -10.09 -17.67 5.86
N LEU A 123 -10.42 -16.57 6.53
CA LEU A 123 -10.55 -16.53 8.00
C LEU A 123 -11.68 -17.42 8.51
N GLU A 124 -12.85 -17.39 7.87
CA GLU A 124 -13.96 -18.30 8.19
C GLU A 124 -13.56 -19.76 8.00
N CYS A 125 -12.78 -20.05 6.95
CA CYS A 125 -12.27 -21.39 6.69
C CYS A 125 -11.30 -21.88 7.77
N VAL A 126 -10.49 -20.98 8.34
CA VAL A 126 -9.53 -21.33 9.41
C VAL A 126 -10.23 -21.49 10.76
N ASP A 127 -11.23 -20.67 11.05
CA ASP A 127 -11.93 -20.65 12.35
C ASP A 127 -12.97 -21.77 12.51
N GLY A 128 -13.39 -22.42 11.42
CA GLY A 128 -14.39 -23.49 11.45
C GLY A 128 -15.77 -23.05 11.99
N ARG A 129 -16.02 -21.73 12.09
CA ARG A 129 -17.27 -21.15 12.55
C ARG A 129 -18.21 -20.96 11.37
N SER A 130 -19.17 -21.87 11.22
CA SER A 130 -20.36 -21.68 10.39
C SER A 130 -21.35 -20.78 11.13
N SER A 131 -21.20 -19.47 11.01
CA SER A 131 -22.23 -18.52 11.46
C SER A 131 -22.43 -17.49 10.37
N ALA A 132 -23.34 -17.82 9.46
CA ALA A 132 -23.85 -16.94 8.43
C ALA A 132 -24.32 -15.61 9.01
N VAL A 133 -23.81 -14.48 8.50
CA VAL A 133 -24.58 -13.33 7.98
C VAL A 133 -23.64 -12.46 7.14
N MET A 134 -23.77 -12.51 5.80
CA MET A 134 -24.06 -11.32 4.98
C MET A 134 -24.62 -11.75 3.62
N GLN A 135 -25.94 -11.77 3.48
CA GLN A 135 -26.63 -12.00 2.20
C GLN A 135 -26.64 -10.69 1.38
N TYR A 136 -26.08 -10.73 0.19
CA TYR A 136 -26.81 -10.34 -1.02
C TYR A 136 -26.76 -11.56 -1.95
N ASP A 137 -27.54 -12.54 -1.53
CA ASP A 137 -27.95 -13.80 -2.14
C ASP A 137 -26.87 -14.68 -2.81
N ASP A 138 -26.46 -15.65 -1.97
CA ASP A 138 -25.88 -16.95 -2.31
C ASP A 138 -24.38 -16.99 -2.64
N TRP A 139 -23.57 -16.84 -1.59
CA TRP A 139 -22.13 -17.11 -1.57
C TRP A 139 -21.88 -18.30 -0.63
N SER A 140 -21.87 -19.52 -1.17
CA SER A 140 -21.56 -20.72 -0.38
C SER A 140 -20.07 -20.80 -0.04
N PRO A 141 -19.68 -21.10 1.22
CA PRO A 141 -18.29 -21.05 1.67
C PRO A 141 -17.48 -22.28 1.22
N PHE A 142 -16.20 -22.03 0.93
CA PHE A 142 -15.18 -23.08 0.85
C PHE A 142 -14.84 -23.55 2.26
N CYS A 143 -15.41 -24.68 2.68
CA CYS A 143 -14.88 -25.55 3.72
C CYS A 143 -15.17 -26.99 3.33
N ARG A 144 -14.13 -27.74 2.97
CA ARG A 144 -14.25 -29.18 2.70
C ARG A 144 -14.53 -29.89 4.03
N SER A 145 -15.72 -30.46 4.22
CA SER A 145 -15.95 -31.42 5.29
C SER A 145 -15.03 -32.62 5.10
N ARG A 146 -14.61 -33.26 6.20
CA ARG A 146 -13.76 -34.46 6.20
C ARG A 146 -14.49 -35.72 5.68
N ASP A 147 -15.72 -35.56 5.22
CA ASP A 147 -16.63 -36.63 4.83
C ASP A 147 -16.83 -36.47 3.33
N GLY A 148 -15.94 -37.12 2.55
CA GLY A 148 -15.84 -36.92 1.11
C GLY A 148 -17.16 -37.09 0.37
N LEU A 149 -17.83 -35.98 0.04
CA LEU A 149 -18.86 -35.88 -0.98
C LEU A 149 -18.76 -34.51 -1.68
N SER A 150 -18.63 -34.58 -3.01
CA SER A 150 -18.69 -33.52 -4.04
C SER A 150 -17.86 -32.26 -3.83
N ALA A 151 -16.74 -32.20 -4.55
CA ALA A 151 -16.13 -30.95 -4.97
C ALA A 151 -16.95 -30.33 -6.11
N THR A 152 -17.55 -29.15 -5.96
CA THR A 152 -17.77 -28.22 -7.09
C THR A 152 -18.20 -26.82 -6.64
N ASN A 153 -17.68 -25.82 -7.36
CA ASN A 153 -18.01 -24.38 -7.40
C ASN A 153 -17.25 -23.47 -6.43
N TYR A 154 -16.08 -23.05 -6.91
CA TYR A 154 -15.35 -21.88 -6.42
C TYR A 154 -16.12 -20.61 -6.82
N ARG A 155 -16.58 -19.81 -5.84
CA ARG A 155 -17.20 -18.50 -6.07
C ARG A 155 -16.32 -17.41 -5.47
N PHE A 156 -15.44 -16.82 -6.28
CA PHE A 156 -14.68 -15.60 -5.92
C PHE A 156 -15.43 -14.36 -6.41
N ALA A 157 -15.91 -13.51 -5.49
CA ALA A 157 -16.53 -12.24 -5.86
C ALA A 157 -15.49 -11.34 -6.56
N TRP A 158 -15.81 -10.85 -7.75
CA TRP A 158 -15.01 -9.84 -8.43
C TRP A 158 -15.58 -8.46 -8.12
N TYR A 159 -14.72 -7.47 -7.92
CA TYR A 159 -15.14 -6.08 -7.91
C TYR A 159 -14.69 -5.45 -9.22
N ARG A 160 -15.65 -4.88 -9.95
CA ARG A 160 -15.34 -4.05 -11.13
C ARG A 160 -15.00 -2.66 -10.61
N TRP A 161 -13.71 -2.35 -10.54
CA TRP A 161 -13.28 -1.03 -10.11
C TRP A 161 -13.64 -0.01 -11.17
N HIS A 162 -14.34 1.05 -10.75
CA HIS A 162 -14.70 2.16 -11.64
C HIS A 162 -13.56 3.16 -11.81
N ARG A 163 -12.61 3.20 -10.87
CA ARG A 163 -11.37 3.99 -10.97
C ARG A 163 -10.17 3.19 -10.47
N CYS A 164 -9.07 3.34 -11.18
CA CYS A 164 -7.76 2.80 -10.84
C CYS A 164 -7.23 3.39 -9.51
N SER A 165 -7.56 4.65 -9.21
CA SER A 165 -7.26 5.32 -7.94
C SER A 165 -7.73 4.55 -6.71
N ASP A 166 -8.93 3.98 -6.81
CA ASP A 166 -9.63 3.35 -5.69
C ASP A 166 -9.01 1.99 -5.33
N PHE A 167 -8.21 1.42 -6.23
CA PHE A 167 -7.44 0.19 -6.02
C PHE A 167 -6.03 0.46 -5.49
N ILE A 168 -5.38 1.55 -5.93
CA ILE A 168 -3.96 1.83 -5.65
C ILE A 168 -3.75 2.60 -4.34
N LEU A 169 -4.72 3.41 -3.92
CA LEU A 169 -4.57 4.36 -2.79
C LEU A 169 -5.28 3.92 -1.49
N GLN A 170 -5.68 2.65 -1.37
CA GLN A 170 -6.15 2.05 -0.11
C GLN A 170 -4.99 1.66 0.81
#